data_AF-A0A328AFI8-F1
#
_entry.id   AF-A0A328AFI8-F1
#
_cell.length_a   1.000
_cell.length_b   1.000
_cell.length_c   1.000
_cell.angle_alpha   90.00
_cell.angle_beta   90.00
_cell.angle_gamma   90.00
#
_symmetry.space_group_name_H-M   'P 1'
#
loop_
_entity.id
_entity.type
_entity.pdbx_description
1 polymer ?
#
loop_
_entity_poly.entity_id
_entity_poly.type
_entity_poly.pdbx_seq_one_letter_code
_entity_poly.pdbx_strand_id
1 'polypeptide(L)'
;MPTRKTRHPYEPVPDDGRLTLGDHRRYPGSVVLLTCAMCGWAKPYSPERLLDRLRELKAGGHPTPVGALARRVAWPCPMCQRVRWRMELARPRGLDPREARRLAGLYRN
;
A
#
# COMPACT_ATOMS: atom_id res chain seq x y z
N MET A 1 27.13 -0.63 -0.74
CA MET A 1 26.51 0.69 -0.94
C MET A 1 25.04 0.62 -0.54
N PRO A 2 24.57 1.31 0.51
CA PRO A 2 23.14 1.39 0.78
C PRO A 2 22.51 2.24 -0.33
N THR A 3 21.58 1.64 -1.07
CA THR A 3 20.82 2.26 -2.16
C THR A 3 20.17 3.55 -1.66
N ARG A 4 20.29 4.63 -2.44
CA ARG A 4 19.50 5.87 -2.24
C ARG A 4 18.04 5.47 -2.08
N LYS A 5 17.53 5.47 -0.84
CA LYS A 5 16.10 5.34 -0.57
C LYS A 5 15.45 6.58 -1.16
N THR A 6 14.90 6.47 -2.36
CA THR A 6 13.98 7.45 -2.92
C THR A 6 12.95 7.71 -1.84
N ARG A 7 12.99 8.88 -1.19
CA ARG A 7 11.99 9.28 -0.20
C ARG A 7 10.72 9.55 -1.01
N HIS A 8 9.95 8.51 -1.25
CA HIS A 8 8.62 8.64 -1.85
C HIS A 8 7.76 9.51 -0.92
N PRO A 9 6.75 10.24 -1.44
CA PRO A 9 5.88 11.10 -0.66
C PRO A 9 4.97 10.32 0.30
N TYR A 10 5.24 9.03 0.51
CA TYR A 10 4.49 8.11 1.35
C TYR A 10 5.40 7.61 2.47
N GLU A 11 4.86 7.58 3.69
CA GLU A 11 5.47 6.98 4.85
C GLU A 11 4.75 5.66 5.16
N PRO A 12 5.48 4.54 5.25
CA PRO A 12 4.89 3.27 5.66
C PRO A 12 4.21 3.41 7.01
N VAL A 13 3.01 2.83 7.12
CA VAL A 13 2.40 2.60 8.42
C VAL A 13 3.24 1.53 9.13
N PRO A 14 3.56 1.68 10.42
CA PRO A 14 4.26 0.64 11.16
C PRO A 14 3.53 -0.70 11.02
N ASP A 15 4.21 -1.70 10.46
CA ASP A 15 3.68 -3.02 10.19
C ASP A 15 4.49 -4.05 11.00
N ASP A 16 3.82 -4.81 11.84
CA ASP A 16 4.35 -6.00 12.51
C ASP A 16 4.22 -7.26 11.63
N GLY A 17 3.88 -7.08 10.35
CA GLY A 17 3.61 -8.13 9.38
C GLY A 17 2.18 -8.63 9.40
N ARG A 18 1.30 -8.01 10.20
CA ARG A 18 -0.11 -8.40 10.36
C ARG A 18 -1.08 -7.40 9.76
N LEU A 19 -0.60 -6.30 9.19
CA LEU A 19 -1.49 -5.35 8.53
C LEU A 19 -2.25 -6.02 7.38
N THR A 20 -3.57 -5.92 7.47
CA THR A 20 -4.51 -6.39 6.47
C THR A 20 -4.95 -5.24 5.58
N LEU A 21 -5.50 -5.55 4.41
CA LEU A 21 -6.16 -4.55 3.57
C LEU A 21 -7.28 -3.83 4.32
N GLY A 22 -7.98 -4.50 5.25
CA GLY A 22 -9.04 -3.90 6.07
C GLY A 22 -8.57 -2.76 6.98
N ASP A 23 -7.29 -2.77 7.39
CA ASP A 23 -6.73 -1.77 8.29
C ASP A 23 -6.65 -0.38 7.66
N HIS A 24 -6.80 -0.23 6.35
CA HIS A 24 -6.90 1.09 5.71
C HIS A 24 -8.01 1.97 6.32
N ARG A 25 -9.08 1.38 6.88
CA ARG A 25 -10.15 2.13 7.57
C ARG A 25 -9.66 2.77 8.88
N ARG A 26 -8.66 2.19 9.53
CA ARG A 26 -7.99 2.74 10.72
C ARG A 26 -7.01 3.86 10.37
N TYR A 27 -6.56 3.89 9.11
CA TYR A 27 -5.63 4.89 8.59
C TYR A 27 -6.24 5.63 7.38
N PRO A 28 -7.16 6.57 7.61
CA PRO A 28 -7.84 7.31 6.54
C PRO A 28 -6.85 8.02 5.61
N GLY A 29 -7.09 7.94 4.30
CA GLY A 29 -6.18 8.48 3.27
C GLY A 29 -4.93 7.64 3.04
N SER A 30 -4.82 6.46 3.68
CA SER A 30 -3.74 5.51 3.38
C SER A 30 -3.91 4.89 1.99
N VAL A 31 -2.77 4.52 1.42
CA VAL A 31 -2.65 3.84 0.13
C VAL A 31 -1.90 2.53 0.33
N VAL A 32 -2.14 1.56 -0.54
CA VAL A 32 -1.26 0.40 -0.66
C VAL A 32 -0.11 0.78 -1.57
N LEU A 33 1.11 0.75 -1.04
CA LEU A 33 2.31 1.09 -1.78
C LEU A 33 2.98 -0.19 -2.29
N LEU A 34 3.04 -0.37 -3.60
CA LEU A 34 3.85 -1.39 -4.24
C LEU A 34 5.26 -0.84 -4.47
N THR A 35 6.26 -1.46 -3.86
CA THR A 35 7.67 -1.03 -3.95
C THR A 35 8.54 -2.15 -4.49
N CYS A 36 9.43 -1.83 -5.43
CA CYS A 36 10.47 -2.74 -5.87
C CYS A 36 11.57 -2.83 -4.80
N ALA A 37 11.77 -4.03 -4.25
CA ALA A 37 12.77 -4.27 -3.19
C ALA A 37 14.23 -4.12 -3.67
N MET A 38 14.47 -4.04 -4.99
CA MET A 38 15.82 -3.90 -5.55
C MET A 38 16.21 -2.45 -5.82
N CYS A 39 15.35 -1.69 -6.50
CA CYS A 39 15.67 -0.32 -6.94
C CYS A 39 14.86 0.77 -6.23
N GLY A 40 13.87 0.40 -5.41
CA GLY A 40 13.05 1.35 -4.67
C GLY A 40 12.01 2.10 -5.51
N TRP A 41 11.81 1.78 -6.79
CA TRP A 41 10.65 2.29 -7.53
C TRP A 41 9.35 1.91 -6.81
N ALA A 42 8.41 2.85 -6.69
CA ALA A 42 7.17 2.59 -5.99
C ALA A 42 5.96 3.19 -6.73
N LYS A 43 4.79 2.57 -6.53
CA LYS A 43 3.52 3.01 -7.07
C LYS A 43 2.40 2.86 -6.03
N PRO A 44 1.64 3.92 -5.72
CA PRO A 44 0.52 3.86 -4.81
C PRO A 44 -0.73 3.29 -5.50
N TYR A 45 -1.56 2.60 -4.73
CA TYR A 45 -2.86 2.08 -5.15
C TYR A 45 -3.92 2.40 -4.08
N SER A 46 -5.16 2.64 -4.51
CA SER A 46 -6.30 2.77 -3.59
C SER A 46 -6.61 1.40 -2.96
N PRO A 47 -6.66 1.30 -1.61
CA PRO A 47 -7.02 0.06 -0.91
C PRO A 47 -8.44 -0.43 -1.29
N GLU A 48 -9.38 0.50 -1.48
CA GLU A 48 -10.77 0.19 -1.84
C GLU A 48 -10.83 -0.47 -3.21
N ARG A 49 -10.17 0.12 -4.22
CA ARG A 49 -10.11 -0.45 -5.57
C ARG A 49 -9.44 -1.83 -5.58
N LEU A 50 -8.41 -2.02 -4.74
CA LEU A 50 -7.79 -3.34 -4.57
C LEU A 50 -8.75 -4.35 -3.94
N LEU A 51 -9.53 -3.95 -2.93
CA LEU A 51 -10.53 -4.79 -2.29
C LEU A 51 -11.64 -5.21 -3.27
N ASP A 52 -12.15 -4.26 -4.05
CA ASP A 52 -13.18 -4.55 -5.06
C ASP A 52 -12.63 -5.52 -6.11
N ARG A 53 -11.40 -5.28 -6.58
CA ARG A 53 -10.75 -6.19 -7.52
C ARG A 53 -10.52 -7.59 -6.94
N LEU A 54 -10.14 -7.69 -5.67
CA LEU A 54 -9.95 -9.00 -5.02
C LEU A 54 -11.28 -9.75 -4.83
N ARG A 55 -12.36 -9.02 -4.54
CA ARG A 55 -13.72 -9.58 -4.45
C ARG A 55 -14.20 -10.08 -5.81
N GLU A 56 -14.05 -9.29 -6.86
CA GLU A 56 -14.36 -9.69 -8.25
C GLU A 56 -13.64 -10.98 -8.63
N LEU A 57 -12.36 -11.08 -8.29
CA LEU A 57 -11.53 -12.24 -8.57
C LEU A 57 -11.75 -13.41 -7.59
N LYS A 58 -12.63 -13.27 -6.59
CA LYS A 58 -12.84 -14.22 -5.48
C LYS A 58 -11.53 -14.64 -4.81
N ALA A 59 -10.57 -13.73 -4.75
CA ALA A 59 -9.19 -14.03 -4.44
C ALA A 59 -8.72 -13.44 -3.11
N GLY A 60 -9.63 -12.81 -2.34
CA GLY A 60 -9.34 -12.22 -1.05
C GLY A 60 -10.38 -11.17 -0.65
N GLY A 61 -10.03 -10.35 0.34
CA GLY A 61 -10.89 -9.29 0.86
C GLY A 61 -10.20 -8.53 2.00
N HIS A 62 -11.00 -7.94 2.89
CA HIS A 62 -10.48 -7.20 4.05
C HIS A 62 -9.42 -7.94 4.88
N PRO A 63 -9.53 -9.26 5.19
CA PRO A 63 -8.54 -9.94 6.01
C PRO A 63 -7.23 -10.26 5.25
N THR A 64 -7.13 -9.95 3.96
CA THR A 64 -5.94 -10.26 3.17
C THR A 64 -4.73 -9.45 3.67
N PRO A 65 -3.62 -10.09 4.06
CA PRO A 65 -2.42 -9.39 4.48
C PRO A 65 -1.82 -8.57 3.32
N VAL A 66 -1.45 -7.32 3.57
CA VAL A 66 -0.95 -6.42 2.52
C VAL A 66 0.34 -6.96 1.92
N GLY A 67 1.27 -7.46 2.74
CA GLY A 67 2.51 -8.07 2.28
C GLY A 67 2.30 -9.30 1.38
N ALA A 68 1.21 -10.05 1.56
CA ALA A 68 0.90 -11.22 0.75
C ALA A 68 0.50 -10.85 -0.69
N LEU A 69 -0.04 -9.66 -0.91
CA LEU A 69 -0.44 -9.18 -2.24
C LEU A 69 0.77 -9.00 -3.18
N ALA A 70 1.95 -8.70 -2.64
CA ALA A 70 3.18 -8.56 -3.42
C ALA A 70 3.50 -9.83 -4.21
N ARG A 71 3.16 -11.02 -3.68
CA ARG A 71 3.38 -12.31 -4.33
C ARG A 71 2.52 -12.51 -5.58
N ARG A 72 1.44 -11.74 -5.73
CA ARG A 72 0.55 -11.81 -6.89
C ARG A 72 1.04 -10.95 -8.06
N VAL A 73 2.03 -10.10 -7.83
CA VAL A 73 2.61 -9.24 -8.86
C VAL A 73 3.67 -10.02 -9.63
N ALA A 74 3.29 -10.58 -10.77
CA ALA A 74 4.18 -11.42 -11.59
C ALA A 74 4.95 -10.64 -12.67
N TRP A 75 4.66 -9.35 -12.89
CA TRP A 75 5.32 -8.55 -13.91
C TRP A 75 6.63 -7.89 -13.40
N PRO A 76 7.64 -7.69 -14.25
CA PRO A 76 8.95 -7.16 -13.85
C PRO A 76 8.90 -5.66 -13.54
N CYS A 77 9.72 -5.21 -12.59
CA CYS A 77 9.82 -3.78 -12.26
C CYS A 77 10.14 -2.93 -13.51
N PRO A 78 9.43 -1.83 -13.78
CA PRO A 78 9.61 -1.09 -15.01
C PRO A 78 10.97 -0.35 -15.05
N MET A 79 11.60 -0.13 -13.90
CA MET A 79 12.90 0.52 -13.79
C MET A 79 14.08 -0.46 -13.86
N CYS A 80 14.03 -1.59 -13.13
CA CYS A 80 15.17 -2.50 -13.01
C CYS A 80 14.93 -3.91 -13.57
N GLN A 81 13.74 -4.17 -14.11
CA GLN A 81 13.33 -5.43 -14.72
C GLN A 81 13.40 -6.67 -13.81
N ARG A 82 13.58 -6.48 -12.49
CA ARG A 82 13.56 -7.57 -11.49
C ARG A 82 12.16 -7.77 -10.91
N VAL A 83 11.79 -9.02 -10.65
CA VAL A 83 10.51 -9.41 -10.02
C VAL A 83 10.71 -9.60 -8.52
N ARG A 84 11.01 -8.51 -7.80
CA ARG A 84 11.10 -8.54 -6.33
C ARG A 84 10.28 -7.39 -5.75
N TRP A 85 9.05 -7.72 -5.37
CA TRP A 85 8.06 -6.77 -4.92
C TRP A 85 7.86 -6.83 -3.41
N ARG A 86 7.58 -5.68 -2.81
CA ARG A 86 7.07 -5.52 -1.45
C ARG A 86 5.82 -4.67 -1.53
N MET A 87 4.80 -5.03 -0.75
CA MET A 87 3.61 -4.21 -0.57
C MET A 87 3.44 -3.89 0.90
N GLU A 88 3.07 -2.66 1.17
CA GLU A 88 2.90 -2.13 2.52
C GLU A 88 1.83 -1.03 2.50
N LEU A 89 1.10 -0.86 3.60
CA LEU A 89 0.18 0.26 3.75
C LEU A 89 1.00 1.51 4.08
N ALA A 90 0.71 2.62 3.41
CA ALA A 90 1.46 3.85 3.59
C ALA A 90 0.54 5.08 3.61
N ARG A 91 0.92 6.10 4.36
CA ARG A 91 0.23 7.40 4.42
C ARG A 91 0.99 8.46 3.65
N PRO A 92 0.34 9.44 2.99
CA PRO A 92 1.04 10.57 2.40
C PRO A 92 1.76 11.39 3.48
N ARG A 93 3.04 11.72 3.28
CA ARG A 93 3.88 12.52 4.20
C ARG A 93 3.41 13.96 4.36
N GLY A 94 2.58 14.45 3.44
CA GLY A 94 1.99 15.80 3.47
C GLY A 94 0.48 15.81 3.74
N LEU A 95 -0.08 14.72 4.29
CA LEU A 95 -1.50 14.69 4.62
C LEU A 95 -1.78 15.68 5.76
N ASP A 96 -2.46 16.79 5.47
CA ASP A 96 -2.88 17.77 6.47
C ASP A 96 -3.74 17.08 7.53
N PRO A 97 -3.48 17.28 8.84
CA PRO A 97 -4.36 16.81 9.92
C PRO A 97 -5.85 17.12 9.72
N ARG A 98 -6.20 18.25 9.10
CA ARG A 98 -7.60 18.58 8.78
C ARG A 98 -8.18 17.63 7.72
N GLU A 99 -7.41 17.33 6.68
CA GLU A 99 -7.80 16.42 5.63
C GLU A 99 -7.86 14.97 6.15
N ALA A 100 -6.92 14.59 7.02
CA ALA A 100 -6.96 13.30 7.69
C ALA A 100 -8.25 13.14 8.53
N ARG A 101 -8.68 14.19 9.25
CA ARG A 101 -9.95 14.20 9.99
C ARG A 101 -11.17 14.15 9.07
N ARG A 102 -11.16 14.88 7.95
CA ARG A 102 -12.23 14.85 6.94
C ARG A 102 -12.40 13.43 6.39
N LEU A 103 -11.31 12.80 5.98
CA LEU A 103 -11.30 11.43 5.48
C LEU A 103 -11.74 10.43 6.57
N ALA A 104 -11.29 10.61 7.82
CA ALA A 104 -11.73 9.78 8.94
C ALA A 104 -13.26 9.84 9.17
N GLY A 105 -13.87 11.02 8.97
CA GLY A 105 -15.31 11.20 9.07
C GLY A 105 -16.08 10.45 7.98
N LEU A 106 -15.57 10.43 6.75
CA LEU A 106 -16.19 9.72 5.62
C LEU A 106 -16.24 8.19 5.82
N TYR A 107 -15.27 7.61 6.52
CA TYR A 107 -15.22 6.15 6.77
C TYR A 107 -15.97 5.70 8.03
N ARG A 108 -16.43 6.63 8.89
CA ARG A 108 -17.25 6.35 10.08
C ARG A 108 -18.75 6.33 9.81
N ASN A 109 -19.21 7.06 8.80
CA ASN A 109 -20.58 6.95 8.26
C ASN A 109 -20.69 5.74 7.34
#